data_AF-A0A220S7L2-F1
#
_entry.id   AF-A0A220S7L2-F1
#
_cell.length_a   1.000
_cell.length_b   1.000
_cell.length_c   1.000
_cell.angle_alpha   90.00
_cell.angle_beta   90.00
_cell.angle_gamma   90.00
#
_symmetry.space_group_name_H-M   'P 1'
#
loop_
_entity.id
_entity.type
_entity.pdbx_description
1 polymer ?
#
loop_
_entity_poly.entity_id
_entity_poly.type
_entity_poly.pdbx_seq_one_letter_code
_entity_poly.pdbx_strand_id
1 'polypeptide(L)'
;MKKSIIVLFTVLGILLNAQNFKTKRGIVSLDGIHVAKISNKSSEYTFMDLKETPIYTIQFIDKSIVDSVRDSYITLNRVYNRDKTIELDYISPSAFSGEERSAVYTSIKGLKLIDNKGINIKNLDELFTNTPKRKLDAKTKDAYSIRSKIDKLKIEVNSVGEILSNGVPVGYFTNLPVSFGSDDRIAEKTFVDIEIYDAKSKYIGKYITTTKQIKTAAGKTFTLYREMSGRASILKFPTYKSIVERMAILDPSFIAKPQEKVVVGQVVKEGVEK
;
A
#
# COMPACT_ATOMS: atom_id res chain seq x y z
N MET A 1 -32.86 2.27 -43.03
CA MET A 1 -31.84 2.77 -42.07
C MET A 1 -31.48 1.80 -40.94
N LYS A 2 -32.37 0.91 -40.45
CA LYS A 2 -32.03 -0.05 -39.38
C LYS A 2 -31.07 -1.18 -39.80
N LYS A 3 -31.11 -1.64 -41.06
CA LYS A 3 -30.25 -2.73 -41.56
C LYS A 3 -28.78 -2.31 -41.72
N SER A 4 -28.51 -1.07 -42.13
CA SER A 4 -27.14 -0.56 -42.33
C SER A 4 -26.38 -0.33 -41.01
N ILE A 5 -27.08 -0.04 -39.92
CA ILE A 5 -26.47 0.12 -38.58
C ILE A 5 -26.03 -1.25 -38.02
N ILE A 6 -26.80 -2.31 -38.24
CA ILE A 6 -26.45 -3.67 -37.76
C ILE A 6 -25.18 -4.19 -38.46
N VAL A 7 -25.04 -3.91 -39.76
CA VAL A 7 -23.84 -4.26 -40.54
C VAL A 7 -22.61 -3.49 -40.05
N LEU A 8 -22.76 -2.21 -39.70
CA LEU A 8 -21.65 -1.41 -39.16
C LEU A 8 -21.14 -1.95 -37.81
N PHE A 9 -22.05 -2.39 -36.92
CA PHE A 9 -21.65 -2.99 -35.64
C PHE A 9 -21.04 -4.39 -35.77
N THR A 10 -21.47 -5.20 -36.76
CA THR A 10 -20.87 -6.51 -37.02
C THR A 10 -19.49 -6.40 -37.66
N VAL A 11 -19.28 -5.44 -38.57
CA VAL A 11 -17.95 -5.19 -39.17
C VAL A 11 -17.00 -4.54 -38.15
N LEU A 12 -17.46 -3.63 -37.28
CA LEU A 12 -16.63 -3.12 -36.17
C LEU A 12 -16.24 -4.22 -35.18
N GLY A 13 -17.12 -5.19 -34.93
CA GLY A 13 -16.84 -6.34 -34.06
C GLY A 13 -15.72 -7.24 -34.58
N ILE A 14 -15.55 -7.35 -35.91
CA ILE A 14 -14.48 -8.15 -36.54
C ILE A 14 -13.14 -7.39 -36.52
N LEU A 15 -13.16 -6.05 -36.63
CA LEU A 15 -11.95 -5.22 -36.53
C LEU A 15 -11.41 -5.14 -35.10
N LEU A 16 -12.28 -5.32 -34.11
CA LEU A 16 -11.90 -5.55 -32.71
C LEU A 16 -11.60 -7.05 -32.52
N ASN A 17 -10.49 -7.52 -33.09
CA ASN A 17 -9.90 -8.82 -32.74
C ASN A 17 -9.47 -8.81 -31.26
N ALA A 18 -10.44 -8.92 -30.36
CA ALA A 18 -10.21 -9.25 -28.97
C ALA A 18 -9.72 -10.70 -28.95
N GLN A 19 -8.40 -10.87 -29.10
CA GLN A 19 -7.74 -12.17 -28.97
C GLN A 19 -8.23 -12.82 -27.68
N ASN A 20 -8.91 -13.95 -27.81
CA ASN A 20 -9.59 -14.56 -26.70
C ASN A 20 -8.59 -15.44 -25.96
N PHE A 21 -8.24 -15.04 -24.75
CA PHE A 21 -7.41 -15.85 -23.87
C PHE A 21 -8.28 -16.55 -22.82
N LYS A 22 -7.88 -17.77 -22.47
CA LYS A 22 -8.54 -18.58 -21.44
C LYS A 22 -7.49 -19.27 -20.58
N THR A 23 -7.67 -19.21 -19.27
CA THR A 23 -6.87 -20.00 -18.33
C THR A 23 -7.76 -21.05 -17.69
N LYS A 24 -7.38 -22.33 -17.78
CA LYS A 24 -8.12 -23.42 -17.14
C LYS A 24 -7.14 -24.48 -16.65
N ARG A 25 -7.24 -24.85 -15.36
CA ARG A 25 -6.39 -25.87 -14.72
C ARG A 25 -4.89 -25.60 -14.91
N GLY A 26 -4.46 -24.35 -14.77
CA GLY A 26 -3.05 -23.97 -14.92
C GLY A 26 -2.52 -23.98 -16.36
N ILE A 27 -3.40 -24.09 -17.37
CA ILE A 27 -3.02 -23.99 -18.79
C ILE A 27 -3.57 -22.68 -19.36
N VAL A 28 -2.70 -21.91 -19.99
CA VAL A 28 -3.02 -20.69 -20.72
C VAL A 28 -3.24 -21.04 -22.19
N SER A 29 -4.41 -20.69 -22.70
CA SER A 29 -4.80 -20.85 -24.10
C SER A 29 -5.05 -19.51 -24.76
N LEU A 30 -4.57 -19.35 -25.99
CA LEU A 30 -4.87 -18.23 -26.88
C LEU A 30 -5.62 -18.77 -28.10
N ASP A 31 -6.83 -18.26 -28.34
CA ASP A 31 -7.69 -18.66 -29.47
C ASP A 31 -7.86 -20.18 -29.60
N GLY A 32 -7.91 -20.88 -28.44
CA GLY A 32 -8.05 -22.33 -28.35
C GLY A 32 -6.74 -23.13 -28.37
N ILE A 33 -5.60 -22.50 -28.67
CA ILE A 33 -4.29 -23.15 -28.71
C ILE A 33 -3.63 -23.03 -27.32
N HIS A 34 -3.13 -24.14 -26.77
CA HIS A 34 -2.34 -24.11 -25.53
C HIS A 34 -0.96 -23.50 -25.81
N VAL A 35 -0.60 -22.47 -25.05
CA VAL A 35 0.63 -21.68 -25.30
C VAL A 35 1.58 -21.65 -24.11
N ALA A 36 1.06 -21.75 -22.89
CA ALA A 36 1.87 -21.72 -21.67
C ALA A 36 1.16 -22.45 -20.52
N LYS A 37 1.92 -22.74 -19.47
CA LYS A 37 1.40 -23.19 -18.18
C LYS A 37 1.64 -22.13 -17.11
N ILE A 38 0.78 -22.09 -16.11
CA ILE A 38 0.88 -21.21 -14.95
C ILE A 38 0.63 -22.00 -13.68
N SER A 39 1.47 -21.79 -12.68
CA SER A 39 1.26 -22.30 -11.33
C SER A 39 1.25 -21.14 -10.33
N ASN A 40 0.57 -21.31 -9.21
CA ASN A 40 0.54 -20.34 -8.12
C ASN A 40 1.12 -20.98 -6.86
N LYS A 41 2.03 -20.26 -6.20
CA LYS A 41 2.49 -20.57 -4.85
C LYS A 41 2.57 -19.28 -4.05
N SER A 42 1.75 -19.13 -3.01
CA SER A 42 1.81 -18.00 -2.07
C SER A 42 1.77 -16.61 -2.73
N SER A 43 0.88 -16.42 -3.71
CA SER A 43 0.72 -15.16 -4.49
C SER A 43 1.87 -14.84 -5.47
N GLU A 44 2.76 -15.81 -5.69
CA GLU A 44 3.72 -15.80 -6.79
C GLU A 44 3.23 -16.75 -7.90
N TYR A 45 3.12 -16.20 -9.11
CA TYR A 45 2.65 -16.88 -10.30
C TYR A 45 3.84 -17.22 -11.20
N THR A 46 4.10 -18.52 -11.37
CA THR A 46 5.21 -19.01 -12.20
C THR A 46 4.69 -19.39 -13.58
N PHE A 47 5.23 -18.73 -14.61
CA PHE A 47 4.93 -19.01 -16.00
C PHE A 47 5.94 -20.01 -16.56
N MET A 48 5.42 -21.06 -17.16
CA MET A 48 6.17 -22.19 -17.70
C MET A 48 5.83 -22.39 -19.17
N ASP A 49 6.77 -22.97 -19.92
CA ASP A 49 6.46 -23.52 -21.23
C ASP A 49 5.53 -24.75 -21.12
N LEU A 50 5.09 -25.30 -22.26
CA LEU A 50 4.22 -26.50 -22.27
C LEU A 50 4.93 -27.75 -21.72
N LYS A 51 6.27 -27.75 -21.73
CA LYS A 51 7.14 -28.81 -21.19
C LYS A 51 7.40 -28.65 -19.69
N GLU A 52 6.74 -27.69 -19.03
CA GLU A 52 6.87 -27.40 -17.60
C GLU A 52 8.22 -26.80 -17.19
N THR A 53 8.95 -26.21 -18.13
CA THR A 53 10.16 -25.43 -17.84
C THR A 53 9.75 -24.04 -17.32
N PRO A 54 10.11 -23.65 -16.08
CA PRO A 54 9.79 -22.33 -15.54
C PRO A 54 10.66 -21.24 -16.18
N ILE A 55 10.02 -20.16 -16.65
CA ILE A 55 10.69 -19.08 -17.40
C ILE A 55 10.77 -17.80 -16.57
N TYR A 56 9.65 -17.33 -16.03
CA TYR A 56 9.58 -16.12 -15.21
C TYR A 56 8.46 -16.22 -14.17
N THR A 57 8.52 -15.37 -13.15
CA THR A 57 7.50 -15.26 -12.11
C THR A 57 6.92 -13.85 -12.04
N ILE A 58 5.65 -13.76 -11.68
CA ILE A 58 4.92 -12.52 -11.40
C ILE A 58 4.38 -12.61 -9.97
N GLN A 59 4.69 -11.63 -9.13
CA GLN A 59 4.11 -11.52 -7.80
C GLN A 59 3.37 -10.19 -7.67
N PHE A 60 2.16 -10.23 -7.12
CA PHE A 60 1.39 -9.02 -6.85
C PHE A 60 1.84 -8.41 -5.53
N ILE A 61 2.20 -7.12 -5.58
CA ILE A 61 2.54 -6.31 -4.42
C ILE A 61 1.42 -5.31 -4.22
N ASP A 62 0.92 -5.24 -2.99
CA ASP A 62 -0.15 -4.32 -2.63
C ASP A 62 0.21 -3.59 -1.33
N LYS A 63 0.95 -2.49 -1.51
CA LYS A 63 1.61 -1.76 -0.43
C LYS A 63 0.78 -0.56 0.01
N SER A 64 0.51 -0.45 1.32
CA SER A 64 0.00 0.79 1.90
C SER A 64 1.14 1.78 2.04
N ILE A 65 0.96 3.01 1.53
CA ILE A 65 1.97 4.08 1.63
C ILE A 65 1.66 4.97 2.82
N VAL A 66 0.52 5.67 2.75
CA VAL A 66 -0.02 6.55 3.79
C VAL A 66 -1.54 6.48 3.70
N ASP A 67 -2.21 6.34 4.84
CA ASP A 67 -3.67 6.28 4.94
C ASP A 67 -4.30 5.20 4.04
N SER A 68 -5.29 5.60 3.23
CA SER A 68 -5.99 4.78 2.22
C SER A 68 -5.32 4.82 0.84
N VAL A 69 -4.15 5.45 0.69
CA VAL A 69 -3.39 5.40 -0.57
C VAL A 69 -2.59 4.11 -0.59
N ARG A 70 -2.95 3.24 -1.54
CA ARG A 70 -2.26 1.99 -1.80
C ARG A 70 -1.60 2.05 -3.16
N ASP A 71 -0.41 1.47 -3.23
CA ASP A 71 0.28 1.24 -4.47
C ASP A 71 0.28 -0.26 -4.76
N SER A 72 -0.46 -0.62 -5.80
CA SER A 72 -0.61 -2.00 -6.24
C SER A 72 0.10 -2.18 -7.57
N TYR A 73 1.05 -3.11 -7.62
CA TYR A 73 1.89 -3.35 -8.78
C TYR A 73 2.34 -4.81 -8.82
N ILE A 74 3.06 -5.18 -9.88
CA ILE A 74 3.66 -6.51 -9.97
C ILE A 74 5.17 -6.43 -9.93
N THR A 75 5.80 -7.40 -9.28
CA THR A 75 7.22 -7.70 -9.42
C THR A 75 7.36 -8.84 -10.42
N LEU A 76 8.28 -8.68 -11.37
CA LEU A 76 8.59 -9.68 -12.38
C LEU A 76 10.04 -10.10 -12.24
N ASN A 77 10.29 -11.42 -12.19
CA ASN A 77 11.62 -12.01 -12.05
C ASN A 77 11.86 -13.10 -13.10
N ARG A 78 13.08 -13.22 -13.63
CA ARG A 78 13.47 -14.32 -14.53
C ARG A 78 13.95 -15.50 -13.72
N VAL A 79 13.49 -16.70 -14.06
CA VAL A 79 13.87 -17.91 -13.31
C VAL A 79 15.31 -18.33 -13.61
N TYR A 80 15.77 -18.14 -14.84
CA TYR A 80 17.13 -18.49 -15.29
C TYR A 80 18.17 -17.41 -15.02
N ASN A 81 17.77 -16.21 -14.58
CA ASN A 81 18.66 -15.10 -14.24
C ASN A 81 18.00 -14.22 -13.16
N ARG A 82 18.10 -14.67 -11.90
CA ARG A 82 17.41 -14.09 -10.74
C ARG A 82 18.05 -12.82 -10.19
N ASP A 83 19.06 -12.27 -10.87
CA ASP A 83 19.87 -11.18 -10.35
C ASP A 83 19.13 -9.83 -10.32
N LYS A 84 17.99 -9.74 -11.02
CA LYS A 84 17.21 -8.51 -11.14
C LYS A 84 15.72 -8.82 -11.08
N THR A 85 15.02 -8.09 -10.21
CA THR A 85 13.55 -8.02 -10.18
C THR A 85 13.13 -6.65 -10.68
N ILE A 86 12.11 -6.59 -11.53
CA ILE A 86 11.57 -5.32 -12.04
C ILE A 86 10.15 -5.10 -11.50
N GLU A 87 9.84 -3.85 -11.14
CA GLU A 87 8.51 -3.44 -10.70
C GLU A 87 7.75 -2.82 -11.88
N LEU A 88 6.55 -3.31 -12.15
CA LEU A 88 5.75 -2.91 -13.30
C LEU A 88 4.29 -2.67 -12.91
N ASP A 89 3.63 -1.78 -13.63
CA ASP A 89 2.18 -1.65 -13.54
C ASP A 89 1.54 -2.86 -14.25
N TYR A 90 0.47 -3.40 -13.67
CA TYR A 90 -0.28 -4.48 -14.28
C TYR A 90 -1.58 -3.97 -14.89
N ILE A 91 -2.12 -4.74 -15.82
CA ILE A 91 -3.44 -4.50 -16.40
C ILE A 91 -4.38 -5.62 -16.00
N SER A 92 -5.59 -5.25 -15.59
CA SER A 92 -6.63 -6.19 -15.21
C SER A 92 -7.72 -6.17 -16.28
N PRO A 93 -8.21 -7.33 -16.76
CA PRO A 93 -9.30 -7.36 -17.73
C PRO A 93 -10.62 -6.88 -17.11
N SER A 94 -10.77 -6.94 -15.78
CA SER A 94 -11.87 -6.29 -15.05
C SER A 94 -11.49 -6.01 -13.59
N ALA A 95 -12.33 -5.26 -12.87
CA ALA A 95 -12.15 -5.07 -11.42
C ALA A 95 -12.40 -6.35 -10.58
N PHE A 96 -13.00 -7.38 -11.20
CA PHE A 96 -13.36 -8.65 -10.55
C PHE A 96 -12.53 -9.84 -11.04
N SER A 97 -11.56 -9.62 -11.93
CA SER A 97 -10.62 -10.67 -12.28
C SER A 97 -9.68 -10.93 -11.12
N GLY A 98 -9.61 -12.19 -10.68
CA GLY A 98 -8.60 -12.62 -9.72
C GLY A 98 -7.19 -12.43 -10.28
N GLU A 99 -6.22 -12.36 -9.37
CA GLU A 99 -4.80 -12.11 -9.65
C GLU A 99 -4.23 -13.01 -10.76
N GLU A 100 -4.59 -14.30 -10.79
CA GLU A 100 -4.15 -15.22 -11.85
C GLU A 100 -4.54 -14.73 -13.25
N ARG A 101 -5.81 -14.31 -13.41
CA ARG A 101 -6.32 -13.83 -14.69
C ARG A 101 -5.68 -12.50 -15.07
N SER A 102 -5.41 -11.64 -14.09
CA SER A 102 -4.72 -10.36 -14.29
C SER A 102 -3.25 -10.55 -14.65
N ALA A 103 -2.56 -11.54 -14.07
CA ALA A 103 -1.19 -11.89 -14.43
C ALA A 103 -1.12 -12.37 -15.88
N VAL A 104 -1.98 -13.33 -16.25
CA VAL A 104 -2.05 -13.86 -17.61
C VAL A 104 -2.38 -12.75 -18.61
N TYR A 105 -3.36 -11.90 -18.30
CA TYR A 105 -3.74 -10.78 -19.16
C TYR A 105 -2.61 -9.76 -19.33
N THR A 106 -1.91 -9.44 -18.24
CA THR A 106 -0.74 -8.55 -18.28
C THR A 106 0.37 -9.14 -19.13
N SER A 107 0.68 -10.43 -18.98
CA SER A 107 1.69 -11.12 -19.79
C SER A 107 1.34 -11.14 -21.29
N ILE A 108 0.07 -11.31 -21.66
CA ILE A 108 -0.35 -11.36 -23.07
C ILE A 108 -0.47 -9.96 -23.67
N LYS A 109 -1.23 -9.06 -23.04
CA LYS A 109 -1.61 -7.77 -23.63
C LYS A 109 -0.70 -6.62 -23.24
N GLY A 110 -0.25 -6.58 -21.98
CA GLY A 110 0.55 -5.48 -21.46
C GLY A 110 2.02 -5.60 -21.84
N LEU A 111 2.60 -6.75 -21.54
CA LEU A 111 4.03 -7.02 -21.69
C LEU A 111 4.37 -7.78 -22.98
N LYS A 112 3.36 -8.36 -23.66
CA LYS A 112 3.53 -9.18 -24.88
C LYS A 112 4.58 -10.30 -24.72
N LEU A 113 4.61 -10.92 -23.55
CA LEU A 113 5.50 -12.03 -23.20
C LEU A 113 4.93 -13.39 -23.63
N ILE A 114 3.62 -13.47 -23.90
CA ILE A 114 2.96 -14.68 -24.38
C ILE A 114 2.25 -14.37 -25.68
N ASP A 115 2.55 -15.15 -26.71
CA ASP A 115 1.89 -15.11 -28.01
C ASP A 115 1.43 -16.52 -28.43
N ASN A 116 0.92 -16.64 -29.66
CA ASN A 116 0.41 -17.91 -30.19
C ASN A 116 1.48 -19.01 -30.33
N LYS A 117 2.78 -18.68 -30.24
CA LYS A 117 3.90 -19.63 -30.27
C LYS A 117 4.38 -20.03 -28.87
N GLY A 118 3.93 -19.33 -27.83
CA GLY A 118 4.28 -19.60 -26.43
C GLY A 118 4.89 -18.40 -25.74
N ILE A 119 5.80 -18.65 -24.80
CA ILE A 119 6.51 -17.60 -24.07
C ILE A 119 7.64 -17.03 -24.94
N ASN A 120 7.61 -15.73 -25.21
CA ASN A 120 8.61 -15.02 -26.00
C ASN A 120 9.77 -14.53 -25.11
N ILE A 121 10.85 -15.32 -25.09
CA ILE A 121 12.05 -15.03 -24.29
C ILE A 121 12.76 -13.74 -24.74
N LYS A 122 12.73 -13.42 -26.05
CA LYS A 122 13.36 -12.19 -26.56
C LYS A 122 12.69 -10.94 -25.99
N ASN A 123 11.36 -10.90 -25.99
CA ASN A 123 10.60 -9.80 -25.41
C ASN A 123 10.82 -9.71 -23.89
N LEU A 124 10.98 -10.86 -23.22
CA LEU A 124 11.31 -10.91 -21.80
C LEU A 124 12.68 -10.26 -21.54
N ASP A 125 13.72 -10.64 -22.26
CA ASP A 125 15.06 -10.05 -22.08
C ASP A 125 15.10 -8.57 -22.45
N GLU A 126 14.36 -8.15 -23.48
CA GLU A 126 14.19 -6.75 -23.86
C GLU A 126 13.53 -5.93 -22.74
N LEU A 127 12.50 -6.47 -22.08
CA LEU A 127 11.82 -5.82 -20.95
C LEU A 127 12.76 -5.58 -19.75
N PHE A 128 13.71 -6.49 -19.50
CA PHE A 128 14.71 -6.32 -18.44
C PHE A 128 15.83 -5.34 -18.82
N THR A 129 16.08 -5.17 -20.12
CA THR A 129 17.04 -4.19 -20.65
C THR A 129 16.44 -2.80 -20.64
N ASN A 130 15.19 -2.67 -21.11
CA ASN A 130 14.44 -1.42 -21.26
C ASN A 130 13.24 -1.40 -20.32
N THR A 131 13.50 -1.42 -19.01
CA THR A 131 12.43 -1.49 -18.00
C THR A 131 11.60 -0.20 -18.01
N PRO A 132 10.28 -0.27 -18.30
CA PRO A 132 9.43 0.91 -18.31
C PRO A 132 9.28 1.44 -16.89
N LYS A 133 9.32 2.77 -16.73
CA LYS A 133 9.04 3.40 -15.44
C LYS A 133 7.55 3.30 -15.13
N ARG A 134 7.24 2.95 -13.88
CA ARG A 134 5.87 2.91 -13.36
C ARG A 134 5.20 4.27 -13.42
N LYS A 135 3.93 4.29 -13.81
CA LYS A 135 3.09 5.48 -13.93
C LYS A 135 2.29 5.68 -12.66
N LEU A 136 2.93 6.26 -11.65
CA LEU A 136 2.24 6.66 -10.43
C LEU A 136 1.30 7.84 -10.73
N ASP A 137 0.06 7.75 -10.27
CA ASP A 137 -0.90 8.85 -10.28
C ASP A 137 -0.49 9.93 -9.26
N ALA A 138 -1.11 11.12 -9.37
CA ALA A 138 -0.76 12.27 -8.51
C ALA A 138 -0.94 11.94 -7.02
N LYS A 139 -2.02 11.24 -6.65
CA LYS A 139 -2.32 10.90 -5.26
C LYS A 139 -1.24 9.98 -4.67
N THR A 140 -0.79 9.00 -5.45
CA THR A 140 0.27 8.07 -5.04
C THR A 140 1.63 8.76 -4.92
N LYS A 141 1.96 9.66 -5.85
CA LYS A 141 3.19 10.48 -5.77
C LYS A 141 3.21 11.36 -4.52
N ASP A 142 2.10 12.02 -4.22
CA ASP A 142 1.98 12.86 -3.03
C ASP A 142 2.09 12.03 -1.75
N ALA A 143 1.47 10.85 -1.72
CA ALA A 143 1.58 9.92 -0.59
C ALA A 143 3.03 9.46 -0.35
N TYR A 144 3.78 9.14 -1.41
CA TYR A 144 5.21 8.80 -1.29
C TYR A 144 6.05 9.98 -0.79
N SER A 145 5.75 11.19 -1.26
CA SER A 145 6.41 12.42 -0.77
C SER A 145 6.14 12.64 0.73
N ILE A 146 4.89 12.46 1.17
CA ILE A 146 4.50 12.52 2.58
C ILE A 146 5.20 11.43 3.39
N ARG A 147 5.20 10.17 2.92
CA ARG A 147 5.88 9.07 3.60
C ARG A 147 7.37 9.33 3.77
N SER A 148 8.04 9.81 2.73
CA SER A 148 9.46 10.17 2.79
C SER A 148 9.73 11.27 3.81
N LYS A 149 8.85 12.26 3.95
CA LYS A 149 8.97 13.29 4.99
C LYS A 149 8.84 12.68 6.39
N ILE A 150 7.88 11.78 6.61
CA ILE A 150 7.67 11.11 7.90
C ILE A 150 8.87 10.23 8.26
N ASP A 151 9.36 9.43 7.31
CA ASP A 151 10.50 8.52 7.55
C ASP A 151 11.77 9.29 7.95
N LYS A 152 11.95 10.53 7.44
CA LYS A 152 13.05 11.43 7.85
C LYS A 152 12.92 11.96 9.28
N LEU A 153 11.71 11.95 9.86
CA LEU A 153 11.49 12.42 11.23
C LEU A 153 11.91 11.37 12.28
N LYS A 154 12.12 10.11 11.88
CA LYS A 154 12.48 8.98 12.77
C LYS A 154 11.74 9.05 14.11
N ILE A 155 10.42 8.99 14.01
CA ILE A 155 9.55 9.17 15.17
C ILE A 155 9.61 7.92 16.04
N GLU A 156 9.82 8.14 17.33
CA GLU A 156 9.83 7.14 18.38
C GLU A 156 9.01 7.64 19.57
N VAL A 157 8.39 6.72 20.30
CA VAL A 157 7.69 7.03 21.55
C VAL A 157 8.31 6.16 22.63
N ASN A 158 8.88 6.78 23.66
CA ASN A 158 9.50 6.03 24.75
C ASN A 158 8.44 5.50 25.73
N SER A 159 8.87 4.67 26.68
CA SER A 159 8.00 4.03 27.68
C SER A 159 7.36 5.02 28.68
N VAL A 160 7.82 6.27 28.70
CA VAL A 160 7.27 7.35 29.54
C VAL A 160 6.24 8.18 28.77
N GLY A 161 6.14 8.00 27.46
CA GLY A 161 5.18 8.70 26.60
C GLY A 161 5.73 9.92 25.91
N GLU A 162 7.04 10.17 26.01
CA GLU A 162 7.69 11.23 25.26
C GLU A 162 7.78 10.84 23.79
N ILE A 163 7.44 11.80 22.94
CA ILE A 163 7.53 11.71 21.50
C ILE A 163 8.88 12.28 21.09
N LEU A 164 9.72 11.42 20.52
CA LEU A 164 11.04 11.76 20.02
C LEU A 164 10.99 11.86 18.49
N SER A 165 11.61 12.89 17.94
CA SER A 165 11.94 12.97 16.50
C SER A 165 13.44 13.06 16.36
N ASN A 166 14.04 12.10 15.65
CA ASN A 166 15.50 11.97 15.54
C ASN A 166 16.22 11.98 16.92
N GLY A 167 15.60 11.39 17.94
CA GLY A 167 16.13 11.35 19.31
C GLY A 167 15.93 12.62 20.13
N VAL A 168 15.32 13.68 19.58
CA VAL A 168 15.00 14.92 20.29
C VAL A 168 13.54 14.89 20.75
N PRO A 169 13.23 15.16 22.04
CA PRO A 169 11.84 15.22 22.49
C PRO A 169 11.11 16.43 21.89
N VAL A 170 10.00 16.17 21.21
CA VAL A 170 9.17 17.18 20.52
C VAL A 170 7.77 17.29 21.12
N GLY A 171 7.37 16.33 21.96
CA GLY A 171 6.07 16.31 22.61
C GLY A 171 5.92 15.13 23.54
N TYR A 172 4.71 14.95 24.06
CA TYR A 172 4.38 13.81 24.90
C TYR A 172 2.90 13.46 24.79
N PHE A 173 2.60 12.20 25.10
CA PHE A 173 1.25 11.73 25.31
C PHE A 173 0.83 11.85 26.76
N THR A 174 -0.45 12.06 27.02
CA THR A 174 -1.07 11.84 28.33
C THR A 174 -2.12 10.74 28.23
N ASN A 175 -2.63 10.28 29.39
CA ASN A 175 -3.61 9.21 29.49
C ASN A 175 -3.14 7.85 28.92
N LEU A 176 -1.86 7.56 29.15
CA LEU A 176 -1.22 6.32 28.72
C LEU A 176 -1.43 5.20 29.75
N PRO A 177 -1.47 3.93 29.32
CA PRO A 177 -1.48 2.80 30.24
C PRO A 177 -0.15 2.71 31.01
N VAL A 178 -0.17 1.96 32.11
CA VAL A 178 0.99 1.79 33.02
C VAL A 178 2.23 1.20 32.32
N SER A 179 2.04 0.49 31.21
CA SER A 179 3.11 -0.02 30.35
C SER A 179 2.68 0.00 28.88
N PHE A 180 3.53 0.57 28.03
CA PHE A 180 3.41 0.54 26.58
C PHE A 180 4.75 0.88 25.92
N GLY A 181 4.93 0.42 24.68
CA GLY A 181 6.01 0.80 23.77
C GLY A 181 5.50 1.49 22.51
N SER A 182 6.43 2.11 21.76
CA SER A 182 6.17 2.84 20.51
C SER A 182 5.31 2.06 19.49
N ASP A 183 5.59 0.76 19.36
CA ASP A 183 4.95 -0.15 18.41
C ASP A 183 3.78 -0.94 19.02
N ASP A 184 3.48 -0.72 20.30
CA ASP A 184 2.32 -1.35 20.95
C ASP A 184 1.03 -0.77 20.40
N ARG A 185 0.06 -1.67 20.18
CA ARG A 185 -1.27 -1.31 19.70
C ARG A 185 -2.12 -0.86 20.87
N ILE A 186 -2.85 0.25 20.69
CA ILE A 186 -3.82 0.72 21.68
C ILE A 186 -4.99 -0.25 21.72
N ALA A 187 -5.13 -0.99 22.82
CA ALA A 187 -6.18 -2.00 22.97
C ALA A 187 -7.60 -1.41 22.91
N GLU A 188 -8.57 -2.25 22.55
CA GLU A 188 -9.99 -1.86 22.45
C GLU A 188 -10.58 -1.33 23.74
N LYS A 189 -10.06 -1.80 24.89
CA LYS A 189 -10.56 -1.48 26.23
C LYS A 189 -10.00 -0.17 26.81
N THR A 190 -9.23 0.59 26.04
CA THR A 190 -8.77 1.92 26.48
C THR A 190 -9.89 2.93 26.24
N PHE A 191 -10.66 3.25 27.28
CA PHE A 191 -11.80 4.19 27.21
C PHE A 191 -11.41 5.66 27.40
N VAL A 192 -10.13 5.94 27.64
CA VAL A 192 -9.62 7.30 27.82
C VAL A 192 -8.98 7.77 26.53
N ASP A 193 -9.39 8.95 26.07
CA ASP A 193 -8.77 9.61 24.92
C ASP A 193 -7.29 9.89 25.22
N ILE A 194 -6.43 9.59 24.26
CA ILE A 194 -4.99 9.85 24.37
C ILE A 194 -4.75 11.25 23.84
N GLU A 195 -4.29 12.16 24.68
CA GLU A 195 -3.99 13.54 24.28
C GLU A 195 -2.52 13.70 23.92
N ILE A 196 -2.25 14.66 23.04
CA ILE A 196 -0.92 14.96 22.51
C ILE A 196 -0.61 16.41 22.79
N TYR A 197 0.55 16.64 23.40
CA TYR A 197 1.08 17.96 23.71
C TYR A 197 2.45 18.13 23.06
N ASP A 198 2.82 19.36 22.75
CA ASP A 198 4.19 19.68 22.37
C ASP A 198 5.13 19.75 23.58
N ALA A 199 6.42 19.91 23.30
CA ALA A 199 7.48 20.13 24.29
C ALA A 199 7.21 21.26 25.29
N LYS A 200 6.29 22.20 24.98
CA LYS A 200 5.92 23.35 25.82
C LYS A 200 4.56 23.17 26.50
N SER A 201 4.04 21.95 26.54
CA SER A 201 2.73 21.63 27.08
C SER A 201 1.56 22.33 26.37
N LYS A 202 1.75 22.78 25.13
CA LYS A 202 0.65 23.27 24.30
C LYS A 202 -0.11 22.06 23.75
N TYR A 203 -1.43 22.09 23.89
CA TYR A 203 -2.30 21.07 23.33
C TYR A 203 -2.23 21.04 21.79
N ILE A 204 -1.90 19.89 21.23
CA ILE A 204 -1.78 19.65 19.79
C ILE A 204 -2.99 18.90 19.25
N GLY A 205 -3.55 17.99 20.04
CA GLY A 205 -4.73 17.24 19.67
C GLY A 205 -4.93 16.00 20.51
N LYS A 206 -5.80 15.11 20.04
CA LYS A 206 -6.08 13.85 20.71
C LYS A 206 -6.44 12.74 19.74
N TYR A 207 -6.18 11.51 20.16
CA TYR A 207 -6.76 10.32 19.60
C TYR A 207 -7.96 9.90 20.45
N ILE A 208 -9.13 9.94 19.83
CA ILE A 208 -10.40 9.52 20.41
C ILE A 208 -10.49 8.00 20.28
N THR A 209 -10.36 7.30 21.40
CA THR A 209 -10.27 5.83 21.39
C THR A 209 -11.58 5.17 21.05
N THR A 210 -12.73 5.82 21.28
CA THR A 210 -14.06 5.28 20.97
C THR A 210 -14.37 5.35 19.48
N THR A 211 -14.19 6.52 18.85
CA THR A 211 -14.44 6.73 17.42
C THR A 211 -13.25 6.40 16.52
N LYS A 212 -12.09 6.05 17.13
CA LYS A 212 -10.83 5.78 16.44
C LYS A 212 -10.38 6.95 15.55
N GLN A 213 -10.61 8.17 16.02
CA GLN A 213 -10.32 9.41 15.29
C GLN A 213 -9.16 10.16 15.90
N ILE A 214 -8.30 10.74 15.06
CA ILE A 214 -7.33 11.75 15.45
C ILE A 214 -7.94 13.11 15.18
N LYS A 215 -7.97 13.97 16.19
CA LYS A 215 -8.45 15.35 16.10
C LYS A 215 -7.34 16.30 16.52
N THR A 216 -6.97 17.22 15.64
CA THR A 216 -6.03 18.30 15.94
C THR A 216 -6.72 19.41 16.75
N ALA A 217 -5.94 20.21 17.48
CA ALA A 217 -6.39 21.42 18.14
C ALA A 217 -6.98 22.44 17.13
N ALA A 218 -6.47 22.45 15.90
CA ALA A 218 -6.98 23.25 14.79
C ALA A 218 -8.30 22.72 14.16
N GLY A 219 -8.89 21.65 14.71
CA GLY A 219 -10.19 21.12 14.30
C GLY A 219 -10.16 20.12 13.14
N LYS A 220 -9.01 19.84 12.53
CA LYS A 220 -8.89 18.76 11.53
C LYS A 220 -9.09 17.39 12.17
N THR A 221 -9.85 16.53 11.51
CA THR A 221 -10.17 15.17 11.97
C THR A 221 -9.74 14.11 10.95
N PHE A 222 -9.36 12.93 11.44
CA PHE A 222 -9.07 11.78 10.60
C PHE A 222 -9.44 10.47 11.31
N THR A 223 -10.17 9.59 10.64
CA THR A 223 -10.51 8.27 11.18
C THR A 223 -9.48 7.22 10.75
N LEU A 224 -8.98 6.42 11.70
CA LEU A 224 -8.00 5.36 11.45
C LEU A 224 -8.69 4.05 11.02
N TYR A 225 -8.65 3.75 9.73
CA TYR A 225 -9.15 2.49 9.17
C TYR A 225 -7.99 1.48 8.91
N ARG A 226 -8.26 0.17 9.08
CA ARG A 226 -7.52 -0.95 8.46
C ARG A 226 -8.24 -1.27 7.16
N GLU A 227 -7.52 -1.32 6.05
CA GLU A 227 -8.03 -2.00 4.86
C GLU A 227 -7.17 -3.22 4.56
N MET A 228 -7.84 -4.38 4.50
CA MET A 228 -7.32 -5.55 3.80
C MET A 228 -7.88 -5.51 2.38
N SER A 229 -7.10 -5.99 1.42
CA SER A 229 -7.51 -6.08 0.02
C SER A 229 -8.90 -6.73 -0.14
N GLY A 230 -9.82 -6.01 -0.79
CA GLY A 230 -11.08 -6.57 -1.34
C GLY A 230 -12.27 -6.81 -0.40
N ARG A 231 -12.24 -6.43 0.89
CA ARG A 231 -13.42 -6.49 1.79
C ARG A 231 -13.48 -5.27 2.72
N ALA A 232 -14.70 -4.93 3.17
CA ALA A 232 -15.04 -3.77 4.00
C ALA A 232 -13.96 -3.42 5.04
N SER A 233 -13.60 -2.13 5.09
CA SER A 233 -12.58 -1.56 5.97
C SER A 233 -12.90 -1.87 7.43
N ILE A 234 -11.96 -2.49 8.16
CA ILE A 234 -12.09 -2.83 9.59
C ILE A 234 -11.33 -1.76 10.38
N LEU A 235 -11.79 -1.27 11.52
CA LEU A 235 -11.01 -0.30 12.31
C LEU A 235 -9.68 -0.95 12.81
N LYS A 236 -8.54 -0.27 12.63
CA LYS A 236 -7.25 -0.73 13.17
C LYS A 236 -7.06 -0.14 14.57
N PHE A 237 -6.53 -0.92 15.49
CA PHE A 237 -5.88 -0.36 16.67
C PHE A 237 -4.53 0.26 16.24
N PRO A 238 -4.39 1.59 16.28
CA PRO A 238 -3.14 2.24 15.92
C PRO A 238 -2.06 1.92 16.96
N THR A 239 -0.81 1.98 16.53
CA THR A 239 0.32 2.09 17.46
C THR A 239 0.48 3.54 17.90
N TYR A 240 1.10 3.77 19.05
CA TYR A 240 1.41 5.13 19.53
C TYR A 240 2.22 5.90 18.49
N LYS A 241 3.24 5.26 17.90
CA LYS A 241 3.99 5.81 16.76
C LYS A 241 3.09 6.25 15.60
N SER A 242 2.14 5.40 15.18
CA SER A 242 1.26 5.73 14.05
C SER A 242 0.32 6.91 14.32
N ILE A 243 -0.05 7.16 15.59
CA ILE A 243 -0.80 8.35 15.98
C ILE A 243 0.06 9.60 15.79
N VAL A 244 1.31 9.57 16.25
CA VAL A 244 2.24 10.70 16.07
C VAL A 244 2.53 10.95 14.60
N GLU A 245 2.85 9.91 13.82
CA GLU A 245 3.06 10.01 12.37
C GLU A 245 1.86 10.69 11.71
N ARG A 246 0.63 10.31 12.12
CA ARG A 246 -0.58 10.91 11.58
C ARG A 246 -0.80 12.35 12.05
N MET A 247 -0.50 12.65 13.31
CA MET A 247 -0.58 14.01 13.84
C MET A 247 0.40 14.94 13.08
N ALA A 248 1.59 14.46 12.75
CA ALA A 248 2.58 15.18 11.95
C ALA A 248 2.09 15.51 10.53
N ILE A 249 1.25 14.64 9.95
CA ILE A 249 0.63 14.91 8.64
C ILE A 249 -0.45 15.98 8.76
N LEU A 250 -1.30 15.88 9.78
CA LEU A 250 -2.44 16.81 9.95
C LEU A 250 -1.98 18.20 10.40
N ASP A 251 -0.96 18.26 11.25
CA ASP A 251 -0.31 19.47 11.73
C ASP A 251 1.23 19.36 11.61
N PRO A 252 1.79 19.71 10.43
CA PRO A 252 3.24 19.68 10.22
C PRO A 252 4.02 20.60 11.16
N SER A 253 3.37 21.60 11.77
CA SER A 253 4.04 22.55 12.68
C SER A 253 4.45 21.90 14.01
N PHE A 254 3.82 20.78 14.37
CA PHE A 254 4.08 20.02 15.59
C PHE A 254 5.52 19.46 15.64
N ILE A 255 6.04 18.94 14.52
CA ILE A 255 7.37 18.29 14.48
C ILE A 255 8.43 19.17 13.78
N ALA A 256 8.02 20.19 13.04
CA ALA A 256 8.92 21.03 12.25
C ALA A 256 9.85 21.96 13.06
N LYS A 257 9.81 21.95 14.40
CA LYS A 257 10.70 22.77 15.23
C LYS A 257 11.63 21.88 16.06
N PRO A 258 12.91 21.71 15.68
CA PRO A 258 13.91 21.25 16.63
C PRO A 258 14.02 22.32 17.72
N GLN A 259 13.55 22.02 18.94
CA GLN A 259 13.78 22.88 20.09
C GLN A 259 14.51 22.09 21.17
N GLU A 260 15.48 22.76 21.77
CA GLU A 260 16.40 22.25 22.79
C GLU A 260 15.62 21.73 24.01
N LYS A 261 16.06 20.57 24.50
CA LYS A 261 15.71 19.88 25.77
C LYS A 261 14.40 20.29 26.43
N VAL A 262 13.42 19.38 26.39
CA VAL A 262 12.21 19.44 27.21
C VAL A 262 12.57 19.41 28.69
N VAL A 263 12.13 20.43 29.43
CA VAL A 263 12.04 20.40 30.89
C VAL A 263 10.65 19.89 31.22
N VAL A 264 10.57 18.63 31.65
CA VAL A 264 9.32 18.02 32.11
C VAL A 264 8.90 18.74 33.39
N GLY A 265 7.86 19.58 33.32
CA GLY A 265 7.23 20.17 34.49
C GLY A 265 6.56 19.06 35.32
N GLN A 266 6.82 19.03 36.63
CA GLN A 266 6.16 18.10 37.54
C GLN A 266 4.64 18.22 37.41
N VAL A 267 3.98 17.09 37.19
CA VAL A 267 2.53 16.95 37.36
C VAL A 267 2.26 17.07 38.86
N VAL A 268 1.93 18.28 39.31
CA VAL A 268 1.41 18.49 40.66
C VAL A 268 0.01 17.90 40.68
N LYS A 269 -0.16 16.76 41.36
CA LYS A 269 -1.48 16.32 41.80
C LYS A 269 -1.94 17.30 42.87
N GLU A 270 -2.77 18.27 42.48
CA GLU A 270 -3.59 18.98 43.45
C GLU A 270 -4.58 17.98 44.07
N GLY A 271 -4.53 17.86 45.40
CA GLY A 271 -5.52 17.12 46.17
C GLY A 271 -4.97 16.10 47.16
N VAL A 272 -4.15 16.55 48.12
CA VAL A 272 -4.22 16.04 49.50
C VAL A 272 -4.00 17.23 50.43
N GLU A 273 -5.09 17.89 50.83
CA GLU A 273 -5.11 18.66 52.07
C GLU A 273 -5.79 17.81 53.15
N LYS A 274 -5.08 17.73 54.29
CA LYS A 274 -5.36 17.07 55.58
C LYS A 274 -5.07 15.58 55.70
#